data_AF-A0A960HPF0-F1
#
_entry.id   AF-A0A960HPF0-F1
#
_cell.length_a   1.000
_cell.length_b   1.000
_cell.length_c   1.000
_cell.angle_alpha   90.00
_cell.angle_beta   90.00
_cell.angle_gamma   90.00
#
_symmetry.space_group_name_H-M   'P 1'
#
loop_
_entity.id
_entity.type
_entity.pdbx_description
1 polymer ?
#
loop_
_entity_poly.entity_id
_entity_poly.type
_entity_poly.pdbx_seq_one_letter_code
_entity_poly.pdbx_strand_id
1 'polypeptide(L)' 'MSAPDGPVDESGAPLVPDTIECVDCGSTAHLISRPDDTGRFWPGDLVVYRCEDCLDRWDLIVPEEG' A
#
# COMPACT_ATOMS: atom_id res chain seq x y z
N MET A 1 14.68 5.53 17.49
CA MET A 1 14.34 4.83 16.24
C MET A 1 12.84 5.00 16.14
N SER A 2 12.37 5.96 15.34
CA SER A 2 10.92 6.18 15.19
C SER A 2 10.30 4.92 14.63
N ALA A 3 9.22 4.43 15.24
CA ALA A 3 8.40 3.40 14.64
C ALA A 3 7.91 3.89 13.25
N PRO A 4 7.64 2.99 12.30
CA PRO A 4 6.99 3.38 11.05
C PRO A 4 5.72 4.16 11.39
N ASP A 5 5.53 5.34 10.81
CA ASP A 5 4.45 6.27 11.14
C ASP A 5 3.07 5.80 10.62
N GLY A 6 2.86 4.51 10.34
CA GLY A 6 1.65 3.91 9.78
C GLY A 6 1.43 2.46 10.26
N PRO A 7 0.32 1.82 9.88
CA PRO A 7 0.02 0.46 10.32
C PRO A 7 1.06 -0.50 9.73
N VAL A 8 1.49 -1.45 10.56
CA VAL A 8 2.52 -2.44 10.22
C VAL A 8 1.98 -3.85 10.41
N ASP A 9 2.56 -4.80 9.68
CA ASP A 9 2.33 -6.24 9.87
C ASP A 9 3.01 -6.77 11.15
N GLU A 10 2.84 -8.06 11.43
CA GLU A 10 3.42 -8.77 12.57
C GLU A 10 4.96 -8.68 12.63
N SER A 11 5.61 -8.41 11.50
CA SER A 11 7.06 -8.24 11.38
C SER A 11 7.51 -6.78 11.55
N GLY A 12 6.58 -5.83 11.61
CA GLY A 12 6.86 -4.41 11.68
C GLY A 12 7.08 -3.74 10.32
N ALA A 13 6.78 -4.42 9.20
CA ALA A 13 6.82 -3.82 7.87
C ALA A 13 5.53 -3.04 7.58
N PRO A 14 5.56 -1.93 6.82
CA PRO A 14 4.36 -1.15 6.52
C PRO A 14 3.29 -1.98 5.79
N LEU A 15 2.03 -1.91 6.26
CA LEU A 15 0.90 -2.56 5.58
C LEU A 15 0.61 -1.94 4.21
N VAL A 16 0.99 -0.67 4.01
CA VAL A 16 0.88 0.03 2.73
C VAL A 16 2.29 0.35 2.22
N PRO A 17 2.92 -0.56 1.45
CA PRO A 17 4.21 -0.28 0.83
C PRO A 17 4.05 0.68 -0.36
N ASP A 18 5.10 1.42 -0.70
CA ASP A 18 5.10 2.31 -1.88
C ASP A 18 4.96 1.53 -3.19
N THR A 19 5.33 0.25 -3.20
CA THR A 19 5.23 -0.64 -4.36
C THR A 19 4.74 -2.04 -4.00
N ILE A 20 4.08 -2.68 -4.95
CA ILE A 20 3.67 -4.10 -4.91
C ILE A 20 4.05 -4.79 -6.21
N GLU A 21 4.03 -6.12 -6.21
CA GLU A 21 4.06 -6.92 -7.45
C GLU A 21 2.69 -6.86 -8.13
N CYS A 22 2.67 -6.57 -9.43
CA CYS A 22 1.45 -6.56 -10.23
C CYS A 22 0.93 -7.98 -10.42
N VAL A 23 -0.31 -8.25 -10.00
CA VAL A 23 -0.94 -9.58 -10.11
C VAL A 23 -1.06 -10.08 -11.55
N ASP A 24 -1.24 -9.18 -12.53
CA ASP A 24 -1.47 -9.58 -13.92
C ASP A 24 -0.19 -9.82 -14.72
N CYS A 25 0.89 -9.08 -14.45
CA CYS A 25 2.10 -9.14 -15.26
C CYS A 25 3.41 -9.39 -14.49
N GLY A 26 3.38 -9.37 -13.15
CA GLY A 26 4.55 -9.57 -12.30
C GLY A 26 5.53 -8.38 -12.21
N SER A 27 5.30 -7.29 -12.96
CA SER A 27 6.10 -6.06 -12.86
C SER A 27 5.76 -5.23 -11.62
N THR A 28 6.49 -4.14 -11.39
CA THR A 28 6.22 -3.22 -10.28
C THR A 28 4.94 -2.43 -10.49
N ALA A 29 4.08 -2.37 -9.46
CA ALA A 29 3.00 -1.41 -9.36
C ALA A 29 3.27 -0.41 -8.23
N HIS A 30 3.02 0.87 -8.52
CA HIS A 30 3.33 1.99 -7.63
C HIS A 30 2.07 2.51 -6.96
N LEU A 31 2.15 2.83 -5.68
CA LEU A 31 1.09 3.47 -4.92
C LEU A 31 0.80 4.86 -5.50
N ILE A 32 -0.46 5.13 -5.82
CA ILE A 32 -0.91 6.44 -6.31
C ILE A 32 -1.87 7.13 -5.33
N SER A 33 -2.39 6.41 -4.34
CA SER A 33 -3.12 7.01 -3.22
C SER A 33 -2.19 7.81 -2.33
N ARG A 34 -2.74 8.88 -1.74
CA ARG A 34 -2.04 9.67 -0.72
C ARG A 34 -2.60 9.32 0.65
N PRO A 35 -1.77 9.37 1.70
CA PRO A 35 -2.25 9.28 3.06
C PRO A 35 -3.16 10.46 3.41
N ASP A 36 -3.87 10.33 4.54
CA ASP A 36 -4.71 11.38 5.09
C ASP A 36 -3.90 12.58 5.61
N ASP A 37 -4.60 13.57 6.20
CA ASP A 37 -3.97 14.77 6.78
C ASP A 37 -3.04 14.46 7.97
N THR A 38 -3.13 13.27 8.56
CA THR A 38 -2.22 12.81 9.60
C THR A 38 -0.94 12.19 9.03
N GLY A 39 -0.87 12.03 7.70
CA GLY A 39 0.23 11.41 7.00
C GLY A 39 0.20 9.88 7.05
N ARG A 40 -0.97 9.27 7.35
CA ARG A 40 -1.10 7.82 7.51
C ARG A 40 -2.20 7.22 6.62
N PHE A 41 -2.12 5.90 6.48
CA PHE A 41 -3.23 5.06 6.06
C PHE A 41 -3.78 4.32 7.28
N TRP A 42 -5.08 4.10 7.33
CA TRP A 42 -5.76 3.41 8.41
C TRP A 42 -6.37 2.11 7.92
N PRO A 43 -6.55 1.11 8.80
CA PRO A 43 -7.39 -0.03 8.49
C PRO A 43 -8.74 0.35 7.89
N GLY A 44 -9.13 -0.34 6.82
CA GLY A 44 -10.34 -0.06 6.06
C GLY A 44 -10.18 0.99 4.96
N ASP A 45 -9.07 1.73 4.90
CA ASP A 45 -8.82 2.67 3.81
C ASP A 45 -8.67 1.94 2.47
N LEU A 46 -9.16 2.56 1.40
CA LEU A 46 -8.93 2.11 0.04
C LEU A 46 -7.66 2.75 -0.52
N VAL A 47 -6.66 1.92 -0.81
CA VAL A 47 -5.42 2.33 -1.47
C VAL A 47 -5.40 1.82 -2.91
N VAL A 48 -4.80 2.62 -3.80
CA VAL A 48 -4.78 2.34 -5.23
C VAL A 48 -3.34 2.28 -5.71
N TYR A 49 -3.03 1.21 -6.45
CA TYR A 49 -1.75 1.00 -7.13
C TYR A 49 -1.94 1.01 -8.63
N ARG A 50 -0.91 1.41 -9.36
CA ARG A 50 -0.87 1.34 -10.83
C ARG A 50 0.43 0.69 -11.31
N CYS A 51 0.30 -0.33 -12.15
CA CYS A 51 1.46 -0.97 -12.78
C CYS A 51 2.16 -0.02 -13.76
N GLU A 52 3.49 -0.02 -13.77
CA GLU A 52 4.28 0.79 -14.70
C GLU A 52 4.30 0.22 -16.13
N ASP A 53 4.11 -1.09 -16.29
CA ASP A 53 4.22 -1.78 -17.57
C ASP A 53 2.85 -2.05 -18.22
N CYS A 54 1.96 -2.80 -17.57
CA CYS A 54 0.64 -3.12 -18.14
C CYS A 54 -0.38 -2.00 -17.96
N LEU A 55 -0.06 -1.02 -17.10
CA LEU A 55 -0.91 0.13 -16.75
C LEU A 55 -2.23 -0.20 -16.04
N ASP A 56 -2.44 -1.46 -15.66
CA ASP A 56 -3.58 -1.88 -14.85
C ASP A 56 -3.55 -1.27 -13.46
N ARG A 57 -4.75 -1.21 -12.87
CA ARG A 57 -5.03 -0.58 -11.58
C ARG A 57 -5.48 -1.62 -10.58
N TRP A 58 -4.94 -1.53 -9.37
CA TRP A 58 -5.31 -2.39 -8.25
C TRP A 58 -5.87 -1.56 -7.11
N ASP A 59 -7.08 -1.90 -6.68
CA ASP A 59 -7.82 -1.27 -5.59
C ASP A 59 -7.80 -2.23 -4.38
N LEU A 60 -7.09 -1.88 -3.31
CA LEU A 60 -6.86 -2.74 -2.13
C LEU A 60 -7.35 -2.06 -0.85
N ILE A 61 -7.92 -2.83 0.05
CA ILE A 61 -8.32 -2.36 1.39
C ILE A 61 -7.17 -2.62 2.37
N VAL A 62 -6.80 -1.61 3.15
CA VAL A 62 -5.82 -1.77 4.24
C VAL A 62 -6.41 -2.71 5.30
N PRO A 63 -5.75 -3.81 5.64
CA PRO A 63 -6.31 -4.78 6.57
C PRO A 63 -6.31 -4.25 8.02
N GLU A 64 -7.18 -4.80 8.87
CA GLU A 64 -7.21 -4.49 10.31
C GLU A 64 -6.05 -5.09 11.08
N GLU A 65 -5.52 -6.22 10.60
CA GLU A 65 -4.45 -6.99 11.21
C GLU A 65 -3.53 -7.49 10.09
N GLY A 66 -2.23 -7.55 10.37
CA GLY A 66 -1.22 -8.13 9.50
C GLY A 66 -0.14 -8.82 10.31
#